data_AF-A0A7I8DL16-F1
#
_entry.id   AF-A0A7I8DL16-F1
#
_cell.length_a   1.000
_cell.length_b   1.000
_cell.length_c   1.000
_cell.angle_alpha   90.00
_cell.angle_beta   90.00
_cell.angle_gamma   90.00
#
_symmetry.space_group_name_H-M   'P 1'
#
loop_
_entity.id
_entity.type
_entity.pdbx_description
1 polymer ?
#
loop_
_entity_poly.entity_id
_entity_poly.type
_entity_poly.pdbx_seq_one_letter_code
_entity_poly.pdbx_strand_id
1 'polypeptide(L)'
;MKKNIVYVISFLAHAVLLAIFMAVKNKLDVFTLILFMGLPIIVSGILAFVGTKMQKEHNSMKEIPTVIPYVGINVLYWIFVNVQLNTGNTLNTIYETSRRYNSDMIEVSTNNSPVSGMILLVLVSFVLCYFMVKHAGKRDKIEQ
;
A
#
# COMPACT_ATOMS: atom_id res chain seq x y z
N MET A 1 -6.74 5.20 23.84
CA MET A 1 -7.97 5.02 23.05
C MET A 1 -7.87 5.53 21.61
N LYS A 2 -7.55 6.81 21.36
CA LYS A 2 -7.59 7.38 19.99
C LYS A 2 -6.68 6.68 18.96
N LYS A 3 -5.47 6.27 19.34
CA LYS A 3 -4.53 5.56 18.45
C LYS A 3 -5.05 4.18 18.00
N ASN A 4 -5.70 3.45 18.91
CA ASN A 4 -6.28 2.14 18.60
C ASN A 4 -7.44 2.27 17.60
N ILE A 5 -8.21 3.37 17.67
CA ILE A 5 -9.30 3.65 16.73
C ILE A 5 -8.74 3.85 15.31
N VAL A 6 -7.65 4.62 15.15
CA VAL A 6 -7.03 4.83 13.83
C VAL A 6 -6.48 3.54 13.24
N TYR A 7 -5.93 2.64 14.07
CA TYR A 7 -5.50 1.32 13.62
C TYR A 7 -6.67 0.43 13.19
N VAL A 8 -7.78 0.44 13.93
CA VAL A 8 -9.01 -0.28 13.54
C VAL A 8 -9.55 0.27 12.22
N ILE A 9 -9.58 1.59 12.05
CA ILE A 9 -9.97 2.23 10.78
C ILE A 9 -9.04 1.82 9.65
N SER A 10 -7.72 1.76 9.90
CA SER A 10 -6.75 1.26 8.92
C SER A 10 -7.07 -0.16 8.50
N PHE A 11 -7.33 -1.05 9.46
CA PHE A 11 -7.69 -2.43 9.16
C PHE A 11 -8.97 -2.53 8.32
N LEU A 12 -10.01 -1.81 8.71
CA LEU A 12 -11.27 -1.78 7.97
C LEU A 12 -11.09 -1.21 6.55
N ALA A 13 -10.30 -0.15 6.39
CA ALA A 13 -10.03 0.44 5.08
C ALA A 13 -9.31 -0.54 4.14
N HIS A 14 -8.32 -1.27 4.65
CA HIS A 14 -7.62 -2.30 3.88
C HIS A 14 -8.52 -3.51 3.56
N ALA A 15 -9.37 -3.92 4.50
CA ALA A 15 -10.36 -4.97 4.27
C ALA A 15 -11.37 -4.58 3.18
N VAL A 16 -11.83 -3.31 3.17
CA VAL A 16 -12.71 -2.78 2.13
C VAL A 16 -11.99 -2.74 0.78
N LEU A 17 -10.75 -2.23 0.72
CA LEU A 17 -9.93 -2.26 -0.50
C LEU A 17 -9.76 -3.69 -1.03
N LEU A 18 -9.58 -4.66 -0.13
CA LEU A 18 -9.44 -6.06 -0.50
C LEU A 18 -10.75 -6.65 -1.02
N ALA A 19 -11.88 -6.34 -0.39
CA ALA A 19 -13.18 -6.76 -0.86
C ALA A 19 -13.49 -6.21 -2.26
N ILE A 20 -13.17 -4.94 -2.51
CA ILE A 20 -13.32 -4.32 -3.83
C ILE A 20 -12.41 -5.03 -4.84
N PHE A 21 -11.14 -5.23 -4.51
CA PHE A 21 -10.20 -5.99 -5.35
C PHE A 21 -10.78 -7.36 -5.72
N MET A 22 -11.29 -8.12 -4.74
CA MET A 22 -11.87 -9.44 -4.96
C MET A 22 -13.09 -9.41 -5.88
N ALA A 23 -13.92 -8.36 -5.81
CA ALA A 23 -15.08 -8.19 -6.68
C ALA A 23 -14.70 -7.91 -8.14
N VAL A 24 -13.57 -7.26 -8.38
CA VAL A 24 -13.13 -6.86 -9.73
C VAL A 24 -11.96 -7.66 -10.28
N LYS A 25 -11.38 -8.60 -9.50
CA LYS A 25 -10.12 -9.29 -9.84
C LYS A 25 -10.07 -9.92 -11.23
N ASN A 26 -11.19 -10.48 -11.69
CA ASN A 26 -11.28 -11.15 -12.99
C ASN A 26 -11.42 -10.19 -14.19
N LYS A 27 -11.55 -8.88 -13.92
CA LYS A 27 -11.69 -7.83 -14.94
C LYS A 27 -10.56 -6.80 -14.84
N LEU A 28 -9.50 -7.12 -14.09
CA LEU A 28 -8.38 -6.21 -13.91
C LEU A 28 -7.61 -6.06 -15.22
N ASP A 29 -7.24 -4.82 -15.53
CA ASP A 29 -6.16 -4.51 -16.44
C ASP A 29 -4.89 -4.13 -15.66
N VAL A 30 -3.80 -3.85 -16.38
CA VAL A 30 -2.50 -3.49 -15.77
C VAL A 30 -2.60 -2.21 -14.93
N PHE A 31 -3.33 -1.20 -15.41
CA PHE A 31 -3.47 0.09 -14.70
C PHE A 31 -4.23 -0.05 -13.39
N THR A 32 -5.33 -0.80 -13.41
CA THR A 32 -6.17 -1.05 -12.25
C THR A 32 -5.43 -1.91 -11.24
N LEU A 33 -4.62 -2.88 -11.69
CA LEU A 33 -3.75 -3.66 -10.82
C LEU A 33 -2.71 -2.78 -10.11
N ILE A 34 -2.01 -1.91 -10.85
CA ILE A 34 -1.05 -0.95 -10.26
C ILE A 34 -1.76 -0.04 -9.24
N LEU A 35 -2.97 0.42 -9.54
CA LEU A 35 -3.79 1.23 -8.65
C LEU A 35 -4.11 0.48 -7.35
N PHE A 36 -4.54 -0.78 -7.41
CA PHE A 36 -4.78 -1.60 -6.21
C PHE A 36 -3.49 -1.89 -5.43
N MET A 37 -2.33 -1.94 -6.08
CA MET A 37 -1.05 -2.05 -5.38
C MET A 37 -0.66 -0.75 -4.67
N GLY A 38 -0.96 0.42 -5.26
CA GLY A 38 -0.59 1.73 -4.73
C GLY A 38 -1.57 2.33 -3.70
N LEU A 39 -2.88 2.06 -3.82
CA LEU A 39 -3.91 2.61 -2.92
C LEU A 39 -3.67 2.34 -1.43
N PRO A 40 -3.30 1.11 -1.00
CA PRO A 40 -2.97 0.82 0.40
C PRO A 40 -1.90 1.76 0.96
N ILE A 41 -0.90 2.11 0.15
CA ILE A 41 0.19 3.01 0.54
C ILE A 41 -0.36 4.40 0.90
N ILE A 42 -1.22 4.94 0.04
CA ILE A 42 -1.82 6.27 0.22
C ILE A 42 -2.72 6.27 1.46
N VAL A 43 -3.58 5.26 1.62
CA VAL A 43 -4.47 5.12 2.78
C VAL A 43 -3.66 5.04 4.07
N SER A 44 -2.64 4.18 4.10
CA SER A 44 -1.74 4.05 5.25
C SER A 44 -0.98 5.34 5.57
N GLY A 45 -0.54 6.08 4.56
CA GLY A 45 0.11 7.39 4.75
C GLY A 45 -0.81 8.43 5.39
N ILE A 46 -2.06 8.54 4.91
CA ILE A 46 -3.07 9.45 5.48
C ILE A 46 -3.39 9.07 6.92
N LEU A 47 -3.58 7.78 7.20
CA LEU A 47 -3.89 7.31 8.54
C LEU A 47 -2.70 7.45 9.49
N ALA A 48 -1.47 7.28 9.01
CA ALA A 48 -0.27 7.54 9.80
C ALA A 48 -0.14 9.03 10.17
N PHE A 49 -0.48 9.93 9.25
CA PHE A 49 -0.54 11.37 9.51
C PHE A 49 -1.60 11.71 10.58
N VAL A 50 -2.84 11.27 10.38
CA VAL A 50 -3.96 11.52 11.30
C VAL A 50 -3.69 10.92 12.68
N GLY A 51 -3.21 9.67 12.72
CA GLY A 51 -2.89 8.96 13.96
C GLY A 51 -1.75 9.62 14.74
N THR A 52 -0.84 10.32 14.06
CA THR A 52 0.22 11.10 14.70
C THR A 52 -0.32 12.42 15.25
N LYS A 53 -1.13 13.15 14.50
CA LYS A 53 -1.80 14.39 14.98
C LYS A 53 -2.69 14.18 16.20
N MET A 54 -3.23 12.97 16.36
CA MET A 54 -4.05 12.63 17.52
C MET A 54 -3.24 12.34 18.79
N GLN A 55 -1.91 12.28 18.72
CA GLN A 55 -1.03 12.06 19.87
C GLN A 55 -0.79 13.38 20.61
N LYS A 56 -0.97 13.37 21.93
CA LYS A 56 -0.75 14.56 22.77
C LYS A 56 0.73 14.94 22.92
N GLU A 57 1.64 13.98 22.72
CA GLU A 57 3.08 14.20 22.79
C GLU A 57 3.75 13.61 21.55
N HIS A 58 4.28 14.47 20.71
CA HIS A 58 5.10 14.04 19.58
C HIS A 58 6.55 13.86 20.03
N ASN A 59 6.99 12.60 20.16
CA ASN A 59 8.38 12.26 20.45
C ASN A 59 9.07 11.72 19.19
N SER A 60 10.14 12.39 18.74
CA SER A 60 10.90 12.00 17.54
C SER A 60 11.50 10.59 17.64
N MET A 61 11.80 10.10 18.85
CA MET A 61 12.27 8.73 19.06
C MET A 61 11.19 7.66 18.78
N LYS A 62 9.90 8.06 18.67
CA LYS A 62 8.77 7.16 18.42
C LYS A 62 8.24 7.21 16.98
N GLU A 63 8.91 7.93 16.07
CA GLU A 63 8.53 8.04 14.66
C GLU A 63 8.55 6.68 13.96
N ILE A 64 9.68 5.96 14.03
CA ILE A 64 9.84 4.65 13.36
C ILE A 64 8.86 3.60 13.91
N PRO A 65 8.74 3.38 15.24
CA PRO A 65 7.76 2.44 15.78
C PRO A 65 6.31 2.77 15.41
N THR A 66 5.99 4.05 15.17
CA THR A 66 4.63 4.46 14.77
C THR A 66 4.33 4.11 13.32
N VAL A 67 5.34 4.04 12.44
CA VAL A 67 5.21 3.70 11.02
C VAL A 67 4.97 2.20 10.80
N ILE A 68 5.65 1.34 11.57
CA ILE A 68 5.62 -0.13 11.43
C ILE A 68 4.21 -0.71 11.22
N PRO A 69 3.20 -0.42 12.07
CA PRO A 69 1.88 -1.02 11.90
C PRO A 69 1.16 -0.61 10.60
N TYR A 70 1.42 0.58 10.06
CA TYR A 70 0.83 1.03 8.79
C TYR A 70 1.53 0.38 7.58
N VAL A 71 2.84 0.18 7.65
CA VAL A 71 3.57 -0.55 6.61
C VAL A 71 3.25 -2.04 6.65
N GLY A 72 3.13 -2.61 7.85
CA GLY A 72 2.82 -4.03 8.05
C GLY A 72 1.48 -4.43 7.44
N ILE A 73 0.46 -3.57 7.54
CA ILE A 73 -0.83 -3.88 6.94
C ILE A 73 -0.80 -3.84 5.40
N ASN A 74 0.01 -2.95 4.81
CA ASN A 74 0.24 -2.93 3.36
C ASN A 74 0.91 -4.23 2.89
N VAL A 75 1.90 -4.73 3.65
CA VAL A 75 2.56 -6.01 3.36
C VAL A 75 1.56 -7.15 3.35
N LEU A 76 0.72 -7.26 4.39
CA LEU A 76 -0.31 -8.29 4.47
C LEU A 76 -1.30 -8.20 3.29
N TYR A 77 -1.70 -6.98 2.92
CA TYR A 77 -2.56 -6.73 1.77
C TYR A 77 -1.93 -7.26 0.47
N TRP A 78 -0.67 -6.91 0.18
CA TRP A 78 0.00 -7.33 -1.06
C TRP A 78 0.27 -8.83 -1.12
N ILE A 79 0.60 -9.46 0.02
CA ILE A 79 0.73 -10.91 0.10
C ILE A 79 -0.60 -11.55 -0.32
N PHE A 80 -1.72 -11.09 0.22
CA PHE A 80 -3.03 -11.63 -0.13
C PHE A 80 -3.36 -11.41 -1.60
N VAL A 81 -3.16 -10.19 -2.12
CA VAL A 81 -3.38 -9.88 -3.54
C VAL A 81 -2.54 -10.79 -4.43
N ASN A 82 -1.25 -10.96 -4.12
CA ASN A 82 -0.35 -11.82 -4.89
C ASN A 82 -0.80 -13.29 -4.91
N VAL A 83 -1.21 -13.83 -3.75
CA VAL A 83 -1.78 -15.19 -3.66
C VAL A 83 -3.02 -15.33 -4.54
N GLN A 84 -3.94 -14.36 -4.50
CA GLN A 84 -5.17 -14.41 -5.30
C GLN A 84 -4.90 -14.35 -6.81
N LEU A 85 -3.93 -13.54 -7.23
CA LEU A 85 -3.56 -13.38 -8.64
C LEU A 85 -2.87 -14.63 -9.21
N ASN A 86 -2.03 -15.29 -8.40
CA ASN A 86 -1.33 -16.51 -8.81
C ASN A 86 -2.26 -17.73 -8.87
N THR A 87 -3.19 -17.87 -7.92
CA THR A 87 -4.11 -19.03 -7.86
C THR A 87 -5.19 -18.98 -8.96
N GLY A 88 -5.53 -17.79 -9.48
CA GLY A 88 -6.64 -17.59 -10.41
C GLY A 88 -6.30 -17.55 -11.90
N ASN A 89 -5.04 -17.81 -12.31
CA ASN A 89 -4.53 -17.54 -13.67
C ASN A 89 -4.76 -16.09 -14.18
N THR A 90 -5.17 -15.18 -13.31
CA THR A 90 -5.54 -13.79 -13.65
C THR A 90 -4.36 -13.03 -14.23
N LEU A 91 -3.14 -13.31 -13.76
CA LEU A 91 -1.92 -12.72 -14.32
C LEU A 91 -1.76 -13.06 -15.81
N ASN A 92 -2.01 -14.30 -16.21
CA ASN A 92 -1.87 -14.71 -17.62
C ASN A 92 -2.87 -13.95 -18.50
N THR A 93 -4.12 -13.80 -18.03
CA THR A 93 -5.15 -13.02 -18.74
C THR A 93 -4.77 -11.54 -18.85
N ILE A 94 -4.18 -10.95 -17.80
CA ILE A 94 -3.68 -9.56 -17.81
C ILE A 94 -2.51 -9.42 -18.79
N TYR A 95 -1.56 -10.37 -18.80
CA TYR A 95 -0.42 -10.37 -19.71
C TYR A 95 -0.83 -10.52 -21.18
N GLU A 96 -1.79 -11.40 -21.48
CA GLU A 96 -2.32 -11.56 -22.83
C GLU A 96 -3.05 -10.30 -23.30
N THR A 97 -3.83 -9.69 -22.41
CA THR A 97 -4.55 -8.44 -22.72
C THR A 97 -3.56 -7.30 -22.96
N SER A 98 -2.51 -7.16 -22.15
CA SER A 98 -1.51 -6.10 -22.32
C SER A 98 -0.62 -6.29 -23.55
N ARG A 99 -0.32 -7.53 -23.94
CA ARG A 99 0.38 -7.84 -25.19
C ARG A 99 -0.36 -7.33 -26.43
N ARG A 100 -1.70 -7.31 -26.43
CA ARG A 100 -2.49 -6.75 -27.54
C ARG A 100 -2.33 -5.24 -27.70
N TYR A 101 -1.86 -4.55 -26.66
CA TYR A 101 -1.63 -3.10 -26.68
C TYR A 101 -0.16 -2.70 -26.85
N ASN A 102 0.78 -3.65 -26.76
CA ASN A 102 2.20 -3.41 -27.02
C ASN A 102 2.51 -3.63 -28.49
N SER A 103 3.22 -2.69 -29.12
CA SER A 103 3.82 -2.92 -30.44
C SER A 103 4.86 -4.03 -30.36
N ASP A 104 5.06 -4.79 -31.44
CA ASP A 104 5.98 -5.95 -31.57
C ASP A 104 7.45 -5.71 -31.13
N MET A 105 7.82 -4.48 -30.78
CA MET A 105 9.18 -4.03 -30.47
C MET A 105 9.54 -4.04 -28.97
N ILE A 106 8.61 -4.34 -28.05
CA ILE A 106 8.89 -4.35 -26.60
C ILE A 106 8.92 -5.79 -26.08
N GLU A 107 10.12 -6.38 -25.99
CA GLU A 107 10.35 -7.62 -25.25
C GLU A 107 10.24 -7.36 -23.74
N VAL A 108 9.04 -7.55 -23.20
CA VAL A 108 8.85 -7.59 -21.74
C VAL A 108 9.41 -8.92 -21.23
N SER A 109 10.61 -8.87 -20.65
CA SER A 109 11.21 -10.01 -19.93
C SER A 109 10.26 -10.49 -18.83
N THR A 110 9.86 -11.75 -18.92
CA THR A 110 9.07 -12.45 -17.89
C THR A 110 9.90 -12.82 -16.65
N ASN A 111 11.20 -12.47 -16.63
CA ASN A 111 12.15 -12.93 -15.61
C ASN A 111 12.29 -11.99 -14.40
N ASN A 112 11.39 -11.02 -14.25
CA ASN A 112 11.40 -10.13 -13.08
C ASN A 112 10.79 -10.86 -11.87
N SER A 113 11.61 -11.06 -10.83
CA SER A 113 11.17 -11.69 -9.59
C SER A 113 10.06 -10.86 -8.92
N PRO A 114 8.89 -11.44 -8.61
CA PRO A 114 7.83 -10.78 -7.85
C PRO A 114 8.30 -10.21 -6.51
N VAL A 115 9.39 -10.77 -5.97
CA VAL A 115 10.01 -10.34 -4.70
C VAL A 115 10.62 -8.95 -4.81
N SER A 116 11.28 -8.60 -5.93
CA SER A 116 11.89 -7.27 -6.09
C SER A 116 10.83 -6.18 -6.16
N GLY A 117 9.70 -6.45 -6.81
CA GLY A 117 8.53 -5.56 -6.82
C GLY A 117 7.94 -5.35 -5.43
N MET A 118 7.78 -6.41 -4.64
CA MET A 118 7.32 -6.28 -3.25
C MET A 118 8.28 -5.46 -2.38
N ILE A 119 9.59 -5.67 -2.51
CA ILE A 119 10.60 -4.89 -1.76
C ILE A 119 10.47 -3.40 -2.09
N LEU A 120 10.32 -3.05 -3.37
CA LEU A 120 10.12 -1.66 -3.79
C LEU A 120 8.85 -1.05 -3.16
N LEU A 121 7.74 -1.78 -3.19
CA LEU A 121 6.49 -1.33 -2.59
C LEU A 121 6.63 -1.11 -1.07
N VAL A 122 7.32 -2.01 -0.36
CA VAL A 122 7.60 -1.86 1.08
C VAL A 122 8.42 -0.61 1.35
N LEU A 123 9.48 -0.36 0.57
CA LEU A 123 10.33 0.83 0.72
C LEU A 123 9.53 2.11 0.48
N VAL A 124 8.76 2.18 -0.61
CA VAL A 124 7.91 3.34 -0.92
C VAL A 124 6.89 3.59 0.19
N SER A 125 6.25 2.53 0.67
CA SER A 125 5.30 2.62 1.78
C SER A 125 5.95 3.13 3.06
N PHE A 126 7.14 2.62 3.40
CA PHE A 126 7.87 3.04 4.58
C PHE A 126 8.26 4.51 4.50
N VAL A 127 8.84 4.93 3.36
CA VAL A 127 9.25 6.30 3.12
C VAL A 127 8.06 7.25 3.22
N LEU A 128 6.94 6.94 2.54
CA LEU A 128 5.74 7.79 2.60
C LEU A 128 5.20 7.91 4.02
N CYS A 129 5.01 6.78 4.71
CA CYS A 129 4.49 6.78 6.08
C CYS A 129 5.42 7.54 7.04
N TYR A 130 6.74 7.36 6.90
CA TYR A 130 7.72 8.09 7.69
C TYR A 130 7.65 9.60 7.46
N PHE A 131 7.61 10.05 6.21
CA PHE A 131 7.46 11.47 5.88
C PHE A 131 6.17 12.08 6.45
N MET A 132 5.06 11.34 6.37
CA MET A 132 3.77 11.76 6.90
C MET A 132 3.79 11.90 8.43
N VAL A 133 4.33 10.92 9.14
CA VAL A 133 4.51 10.98 10.61
C VAL A 133 5.39 12.16 11.00
N LYS A 134 6.54 12.32 10.33
CA LYS A 134 7.49 13.42 10.61
C LYS A 134 6.89 14.80 10.36
N HIS A 135 6.11 14.97 9.28
CA HIS A 135 5.45 16.24 9.00
C HIS A 135 4.32 16.56 9.97
N ALA A 136 3.54 15.55 10.38
CA ALA A 136 2.51 15.72 11.39
C ALA A 136 3.11 16.29 12.69
N GLY A 137 4.24 15.74 13.15
CA GLY A 137 4.90 16.16 14.37
C GLY A 137 5.57 17.53 14.36
N LYS A 138 6.02 18.01 13.20
CA LYS A 138 6.62 19.34 13.08
C LYS A 138 5.61 20.46 13.20
N ARG A 139 4.36 20.25 12.76
CA ARG A 139 3.32 21.29 12.78
C ARG A 139 2.90 21.66 14.19
N ASP A 140 2.77 20.68 15.07
CA ASP A 140 2.36 20.90 16.47
C ASP A 140 3.40 21.68 17.29
N LYS A 141 4.68 21.67 16.87
CA LYS A 141 5.75 22.46 17.52
C LYS A 141 5.78 23.93 17.11
N ILE A 142 5.09 24.30 16.03
CA ILE A 142 5.02 25.70 15.55
C ILE A 142 3.80 26.41 16.15
N GLU A 143 2.78 25.64 16.54
CA GLU A 143 1.52 26.16 17.11
C GLU A 143 1.50 26.20 18.66
N GLN A 144 2.59 25.76 19.33
CA GLN A 144 2.83 25.86 20.77
C GLN A 144 3.85 26.96 21.10
#